data_AF-A0A3Q2DPS2-F1
#
_entry.id   AF-A0A3Q2DPS2-F1
#
_cell.length_a   1.000
_cell.length_b   1.000
_cell.length_c   1.000
_cell.angle_alpha   90.00
_cell.angle_beta   90.00
_cell.angle_gamma   90.00
#
_symmetry.space_group_name_H-M   'P 1'
#
loop_
_entity.id
_entity.type
_entity.pdbx_description
1 polymer ?
#
loop_
_entity_poly.entity_id
_entity_poly.type
_entity_poly.pdbx_seq_one_letter_code
_entity_poly.pdbx_strand_id
1 'polypeptide(L)'
;MGMFFRSIVDRGVGRRRQNAFPADPCSRIPLTSLLEGYQCVRHDEHISYGNTGDPVPPFGLAFSSAADMQNVLAAANEEGVVRIYDTESRENPLLKEWLAHENAVFDIAWVPGEPQLVTAAGDQMARLWDVKSGEPLGSFKG
;
A
#
# COMPACT_ATOMS: atom_id res chain seq x y z
N MET A 1 7.54 0.29 -18.80
CA MET A 1 7.39 0.01 -17.36
C MET A 1 6.06 0.55 -16.92
N GLY A 2 5.10 -0.31 -16.54
CA GLY A 2 3.76 0.12 -16.14
C GLY A 2 3.51 -0.21 -14.68
N MET A 3 2.93 0.74 -13.94
CA MET A 3 2.56 0.61 -12.53
C MET A 3 1.65 -0.62 -12.35
N PHE A 4 1.83 -1.39 -11.28
CA PHE A 4 1.09 -2.64 -11.03
C PHE A 4 -0.42 -2.40 -10.86
N PHE A 5 -0.81 -1.22 -10.38
CA PHE A 5 -2.22 -0.80 -10.30
C PHE A 5 -2.80 -0.17 -11.58
N ARG A 6 -2.01 0.02 -12.66
CA ARG A 6 -2.54 0.48 -13.96
C ARG A 6 -3.01 -0.65 -14.88
N SER A 7 -2.73 -1.92 -14.59
CA SER A 7 -2.85 -3.00 -15.59
C SER A 7 -4.13 -3.86 -15.54
N ILE A 8 -5.16 -3.51 -14.76
CA ILE A 8 -6.49 -4.11 -14.97
C ILE A 8 -7.23 -3.41 -16.13
N VAL A 9 -6.88 -2.16 -16.44
CA VAL A 9 -7.64 -1.33 -17.40
C VAL A 9 -7.26 -1.59 -18.86
N ASP A 10 -5.98 -1.87 -19.16
CA ASP A 10 -5.51 -1.94 -20.55
C ASP A 10 -5.54 -3.33 -21.19
N ARG A 11 -5.81 -4.40 -20.43
CA ARG A 11 -5.71 -5.77 -20.96
C ARG A 11 -7.01 -6.37 -21.53
N GLY A 12 -8.02 -5.53 -21.79
CA GLY A 12 -9.32 -5.99 -22.30
C GLY A 12 -9.91 -5.26 -23.51
N VAL A 13 -9.35 -4.13 -23.97
CA VAL A 13 -9.88 -3.45 -25.18
C VAL A 13 -9.22 -4.05 -26.41
N GLY A 14 -9.77 -5.19 -26.83
CA GLY A 14 -9.46 -5.82 -28.10
C GLY A 14 -9.55 -4.81 -29.25
N ARG A 15 -8.58 -4.93 -30.16
CA ARG A 15 -8.53 -4.28 -31.47
C ARG A 15 -9.93 -4.11 -32.09
N ARG A 16 -10.43 -2.88 -32.15
CA ARG A 16 -11.25 -2.43 -33.29
C ARG A 16 -10.71 -1.11 -33.79
N ARG A 17 -10.20 -1.13 -35.02
CA ARG A 17 -10.04 0.07 -35.84
C ARG A 17 -11.41 0.74 -35.95
N GLN A 18 -11.49 2.04 -35.65
CA GLN A 18 -12.06 3.07 -36.54
C GLN A 18 -12.03 4.45 -35.88
N ASN A 19 -11.37 5.38 -36.58
CA ASN A 19 -11.64 6.82 -36.75
C ASN A 19 -11.95 7.71 -35.51
N ALA A 20 -10.97 8.56 -35.22
CA ALA A 20 -11.01 9.98 -34.83
C ALA A 20 -12.20 10.51 -34.00
N PHE A 21 -11.92 10.94 -32.76
CA PHE A 21 -12.37 12.19 -32.11
C PHE A 21 -11.46 12.48 -30.88
N PRO A 22 -11.30 13.75 -30.43
CA PRO A 22 -10.37 14.08 -29.36
C PRO A 22 -10.86 13.54 -28.01
N ALA A 23 -9.93 12.98 -27.23
CA ALA A 23 -10.22 12.33 -25.96
C ALA A 23 -10.72 13.31 -24.87
N ASP A 24 -11.82 12.94 -24.22
CA ASP A 24 -12.32 13.57 -22.99
C ASP A 24 -11.45 13.16 -21.78
N PRO A 25 -11.15 14.04 -20.80
CA PRO A 25 -10.19 13.75 -19.72
C PRO A 25 -10.74 12.86 -18.60
N CYS A 26 -11.96 12.34 -18.70
CA CYS A 26 -12.59 11.60 -17.61
C CYS A 26 -13.42 10.42 -18.12
N SER A 27 -12.76 9.45 -18.76
CA SER A 27 -13.39 8.15 -19.03
C SER A 27 -13.59 7.40 -17.70
N ARG A 28 -14.78 7.53 -17.10
CA ARG A 28 -15.22 6.63 -16.03
C ARG A 28 -15.27 5.22 -16.60
N ILE A 29 -14.37 4.36 -16.14
CA ILE A 29 -14.32 2.95 -16.50
C ILE A 29 -15.64 2.30 -16.04
N PRO A 30 -16.36 1.57 -16.91
CA PRO A 30 -17.60 0.89 -16.52
C PRO A 30 -17.32 -0.12 -15.40
N LEU A 31 -18.17 -0.15 -14.37
CA LEU A 31 -18.07 -1.10 -13.27
C LEU A 31 -18.02 -2.55 -13.79
N THR A 32 -18.76 -2.85 -14.85
CA THR A 32 -18.76 -4.16 -15.52
C THR A 32 -17.39 -4.54 -16.06
N SER A 33 -16.63 -3.60 -16.61
CA SER A 33 -15.26 -3.85 -17.08
C SER A 33 -14.30 -4.18 -15.93
N LEU A 34 -14.49 -3.58 -14.75
CA LEU A 34 -13.72 -3.95 -13.55
C LEU A 34 -14.12 -5.34 -13.05
N LEU A 35 -15.42 -5.65 -12.98
CA LEU A 35 -15.91 -6.93 -12.48
C LEU A 35 -15.54 -8.11 -13.39
N GLU A 36 -15.55 -7.92 -14.71
CA GLU A 36 -15.22 -8.96 -15.69
C GLU A 36 -13.71 -9.12 -15.91
N GLY A 37 -12.92 -8.05 -15.70
CA GLY A 37 -11.47 -8.04 -15.92
C GLY A 37 -10.63 -8.28 -14.67
N TYR A 38 -11.20 -8.19 -13.46
CA TYR A 38 -10.45 -8.40 -12.23
C TYR A 38 -10.16 -9.87 -12.01
N GLN A 39 -8.89 -10.25 -12.22
CA GLN A 39 -8.36 -11.55 -11.80
C GLN A 39 -7.28 -11.30 -10.75
N CYS A 40 -7.54 -11.72 -9.52
CA CYS A 40 -6.51 -11.85 -8.50
C CYS A 40 -5.70 -13.10 -8.84
N VAL A 41 -4.45 -12.92 -9.27
CA VAL A 41 -3.55 -14.04 -9.54
C VAL A 41 -2.81 -14.36 -8.24
N ARG A 42 -2.56 -15.64 -7.94
CA ARG A 42 -1.86 -16.06 -6.70
C ARG A 42 -0.49 -15.39 -6.47
N HIS A 43 0.10 -14.80 -7.49
CA HIS A 43 1.36 -14.06 -7.40
C HIS A 43 1.19 -12.63 -6.84
N ASP A 44 -0.05 -12.18 -6.65
CA ASP A 44 -0.40 -10.85 -6.13
C ASP A 44 -0.79 -10.91 -4.62
N GLU A 45 -0.62 -12.07 -3.98
CA GLU A 45 -0.89 -12.27 -2.55
C GLU A 45 0.38 -12.03 -1.73
N HIS A 46 0.30 -11.11 -0.76
CA HIS A 46 1.35 -10.85 0.21
C HIS A 46 0.88 -11.23 1.61
N ILE A 47 1.49 -12.28 2.17
CA ILE A 47 1.21 -12.71 3.53
C ILE A 47 1.91 -11.75 4.50
N SER A 48 1.14 -11.22 5.45
CA SER A 48 1.69 -10.48 6.59
C SER A 48 2.21 -11.47 7.62
N TYR A 49 3.46 -11.28 8.04
CA TYR A 49 4.11 -12.08 9.07
C TYR A 49 4.36 -11.27 10.34
N GLY A 50 4.22 -11.91 11.48
CA GLY A 50 4.58 -11.33 12.77
C GLY A 50 6.10 -11.24 12.95
N ASN A 51 6.52 -10.76 14.12
CA ASN A 51 7.91 -10.83 14.57
C ASN A 51 8.34 -12.28 14.85
N THR A 52 7.38 -13.16 15.14
CA THR A 52 7.57 -14.59 15.37
C THR A 52 7.70 -15.41 14.08
N GLY A 53 7.41 -14.81 12.92
CA GLY A 53 7.42 -15.46 11.61
C GLY A 53 6.13 -16.21 11.26
N ASP A 54 5.14 -16.25 12.17
CA ASP A 54 3.81 -16.79 11.87
C ASP A 54 2.96 -15.78 11.06
N PRO A 55 2.04 -16.26 10.20
CA PRO A 55 1.09 -15.39 9.51
C PRO A 55 0.18 -14.66 10.50
N VAL A 56 0.06 -13.35 10.36
CA VAL A 56 -0.76 -12.50 11.23
C VAL A 56 -1.60 -11.53 10.41
N PRO A 57 -2.83 -11.21 10.84
CA PRO A 57 -3.73 -10.36 10.07
C PRO A 57 -3.14 -8.94 9.93
N PRO A 58 -3.15 -8.35 8.71
CA PRO A 58 -2.91 -6.92 8.54
C PRO A 58 -4.14 -6.14 9.02
N PHE A 59 -3.93 -5.10 9.83
CA PHE A 59 -4.99 -4.25 10.37
C PHE A 59 -5.04 -2.89 9.69
N GLY A 60 -3.91 -2.16 9.66
CA GLY A 60 -3.82 -0.84 9.06
C GLY A 60 -3.17 -0.91 7.68
N LEU A 61 -3.77 -0.24 6.69
CA LEU A 61 -3.22 -0.12 5.34
C LEU A 61 -3.42 1.32 4.81
N ALA A 62 -2.35 1.95 4.34
CA ALA A 62 -2.43 3.29 3.78
C ALA A 62 -1.38 3.52 2.67
N PHE A 63 -1.80 4.07 1.53
CA PHE A 63 -0.89 4.55 0.49
C PHE A 63 -0.26 5.88 0.90
N SER A 64 1.00 6.08 0.52
CA SER A 64 1.67 7.35 0.71
C SER A 64 1.03 8.46 -0.10
N SER A 65 1.01 9.65 0.48
CA SER A 65 0.65 10.88 -0.23
C SER A 65 1.87 11.71 -0.64
N ALA A 66 3.09 11.23 -0.36
CA ALA A 66 4.32 11.89 -0.77
C ALA A 66 4.49 11.81 -2.30
N ALA A 67 4.93 12.93 -2.90
CA ALA A 67 4.94 13.10 -4.35
C ALA A 67 5.80 12.06 -5.10
N ASP A 68 6.87 11.57 -4.49
CA ASP A 68 7.82 10.58 -5.00
C ASP A 68 7.54 9.14 -4.52
N MET A 69 6.47 8.91 -3.75
CA MET A 69 6.17 7.61 -3.12
C MET A 69 4.71 7.19 -3.29
N GLN A 70 3.99 7.70 -4.29
CA GLN A 70 2.54 7.43 -4.46
C GLN A 70 2.19 5.94 -4.67
N ASN A 71 3.16 5.15 -5.14
CA ASN A 71 3.11 3.69 -5.28
C ASN A 71 3.47 2.93 -3.99
N VAL A 72 3.81 3.64 -2.91
CA VAL A 72 4.25 3.03 -1.65
C VAL A 72 3.05 2.80 -0.75
N LEU A 73 2.90 1.56 -0.29
CA LEU A 73 1.86 1.12 0.64
C LEU A 73 2.48 0.79 2.00
N ALA A 74 1.97 1.37 3.06
CA ALA A 74 2.26 0.95 4.42
C ALA A 74 1.20 -0.06 4.89
N ALA A 75 1.66 -1.13 5.53
CA ALA A 75 0.84 -2.14 6.17
C ALA A 75 1.30 -2.39 7.59
N ALA A 76 0.40 -2.45 8.56
CA ALA A 76 0.72 -2.82 9.93
C ALA A 76 -0.19 -3.94 10.42
N ASN A 77 0.30 -4.70 11.39
CA ASN A 77 -0.34 -5.94 11.82
C ASN A 77 -0.53 -6.05 13.33
N GLU A 78 -1.12 -7.20 13.71
CA GLU A 78 -1.45 -7.56 15.10
C GLU A 78 -0.23 -7.68 16.03
N GLU A 79 0.96 -7.96 15.50
CA GLU A 79 2.19 -8.08 16.30
C GLU A 79 3.02 -6.79 16.34
N GLY A 80 2.46 -5.66 15.90
CA GLY A 80 3.15 -4.37 16.01
C GLY A 80 4.17 -4.12 14.89
N VAL A 81 4.23 -4.98 13.87
CA VAL A 81 5.16 -4.85 12.73
C VAL A 81 4.56 -3.93 11.67
N VAL A 82 5.38 -3.02 11.15
CA VAL A 82 5.06 -2.20 9.98
C VAL A 82 5.92 -2.64 8.81
N ARG A 83 5.27 -2.83 7.65
CA ARG A 83 5.91 -3.10 6.37
C ARG A 83 5.58 -2.02 5.35
N ILE A 84 6.56 -1.72 4.52
CA ILE A 84 6.47 -0.74 3.45
C ILE A 84 6.71 -1.47 2.15
N TYR A 85 5.74 -1.36 1.23
CA TYR A 85 5.76 -2.02 -0.06
C TYR A 85 5.84 -1.02 -1.19
N ASP A 86 6.71 -1.26 -2.16
CA ASP A 86 6.61 -0.70 -3.50
C ASP A 86 5.63 -1.55 -4.29
N THR A 87 4.45 -1.00 -4.55
CA THR A 87 3.43 -1.72 -5.30
C THR A 87 3.73 -1.84 -6.78
N GLU A 88 4.74 -1.17 -7.34
CA GLU A 88 5.15 -1.33 -8.74
C GLU A 88 6.15 -2.48 -8.96
N SER A 89 6.87 -2.89 -7.92
CA SER A 89 7.87 -3.97 -7.98
C SER A 89 7.22 -5.34 -7.79
N ARG A 90 7.30 -6.20 -8.82
CA ARG A 90 6.69 -7.55 -8.78
C ARG A 90 7.51 -8.57 -8.00
N GLU A 91 8.83 -8.56 -8.21
CA GLU A 91 9.71 -9.61 -7.71
C GLU A 91 10.14 -9.35 -6.27
N ASN A 92 10.31 -8.07 -5.93
CA ASN A 92 10.71 -7.66 -4.58
C ASN A 92 9.96 -6.37 -4.17
N PRO A 93 8.69 -6.50 -3.74
CA PRO A 93 7.88 -5.35 -3.34
C PRO A 93 8.26 -4.82 -1.96
N LEU A 94 8.85 -5.62 -1.07
CA LEU A 94 9.16 -5.17 0.29
C LEU A 94 10.34 -4.18 0.28
N LEU A 95 10.06 -2.92 0.62
CA LEU A 95 11.06 -1.86 0.76
C LEU A 95 11.65 -1.82 2.17
N LYS A 96 10.81 -2.01 3.18
CA LYS A 96 11.21 -1.87 4.59
C LYS A 96 10.28 -2.65 5.52
N GLU A 97 10.83 -3.08 6.64
CA GLU A 97 10.11 -3.72 7.74
C GLU A 97 10.75 -3.30 9.07
N TRP A 98 9.94 -3.04 10.09
CA TRP A 98 10.40 -2.85 11.46
C TRP A 98 9.31 -3.17 12.48
N LEU A 99 9.74 -3.49 13.71
CA LEU A 99 8.86 -3.60 14.86
C LEU A 99 8.54 -2.18 15.37
N ALA A 100 7.35 -1.70 15.07
CA ALA A 100 6.92 -0.36 15.45
C ALA A 100 6.35 -0.32 16.88
N HIS A 101 5.67 -1.38 17.30
CA HIS A 101 4.99 -1.45 18.60
C HIS A 101 5.14 -2.83 19.25
N GLU A 102 5.00 -2.87 20.58
CA GLU A 102 4.99 -4.12 21.36
C GLU A 102 3.60 -4.76 21.44
N ASN A 103 2.65 -4.24 20.66
CA ASN A 103 1.26 -4.68 20.58
C ASN A 103 0.68 -4.30 19.22
N ALA A 104 -0.53 -4.78 18.92
CA ALA A 104 -1.24 -4.56 17.66
C ALA A 104 -1.29 -3.08 17.25
N VAL A 105 -0.90 -2.80 16.00
CA VAL A 105 -1.11 -1.49 15.38
C VAL A 105 -2.53 -1.46 14.83
N PHE A 106 -3.37 -0.58 15.37
CA PHE A 106 -4.76 -0.45 14.96
C PHE A 106 -4.96 0.52 13.80
N ASP A 107 -4.07 1.51 13.66
CA ASP A 107 -4.20 2.54 12.62
C ASP A 107 -2.84 3.06 12.14
N ILE A 108 -2.82 3.52 10.89
CA ILE A 108 -1.67 4.15 10.22
C ILE A 108 -2.16 5.36 9.41
N ALA A 109 -1.46 6.47 9.53
CA ALA A 109 -1.68 7.64 8.68
C ALA A 109 -0.34 8.18 8.14
N TRP A 110 -0.28 8.47 6.85
CA TRP A 110 0.85 9.19 6.26
C TRP A 110 0.76 10.68 6.57
N VAL A 111 1.91 11.30 6.82
CA VAL A 111 2.02 12.76 6.88
C VAL A 111 1.82 13.31 5.46
N PRO A 112 0.87 14.24 5.22
CA PRO A 112 0.58 14.74 3.89
C PRO A 112 1.80 15.29 3.16
N GLY A 113 2.14 14.69 2.01
CA GLY A 113 3.25 15.15 1.16
C GLY A 113 4.65 14.78 1.67
N GLU A 114 4.77 14.09 2.80
CA GLU A 114 6.04 13.76 3.44
C GLU A 114 6.25 12.24 3.53
N PRO A 115 7.51 11.76 3.46
CA PRO A 115 7.84 10.35 3.61
C PRO A 115 7.84 9.92 5.09
N GLN A 116 6.82 10.33 5.84
CA GLN A 116 6.64 10.04 7.25
C GLN A 116 5.26 9.42 7.50
N LEU A 117 5.15 8.61 8.55
CA LEU A 117 3.86 8.05 8.96
C LEU A 117 3.72 8.05 10.48
N VAL A 118 2.47 8.07 10.95
CA VAL A 118 2.08 7.88 12.34
C VAL A 118 1.41 6.53 12.47
N THR A 119 1.77 5.78 13.51
CA THR A 119 1.11 4.54 13.93
C THR A 119 0.44 4.73 15.28
N ALA A 120 -0.68 4.06 15.51
CA ALA A 120 -1.36 4.00 16.81
C ALA A 120 -1.65 2.55 17.21
N ALA A 121 -1.30 2.16 18.45
CA ALA A 121 -1.29 0.76 18.85
C ALA A 121 -1.81 0.50 20.27
N GLY A 122 -2.05 -0.78 20.56
CA GLY A 122 -2.50 -1.27 21.87
C GLY A 122 -1.46 -1.19 22.98
N ASP A 123 -0.22 -0.79 22.69
CA ASP A 123 0.83 -0.52 23.69
C ASP A 123 0.66 0.85 24.35
N GLN A 124 -0.48 1.51 24.11
CA GLN A 124 -0.84 2.85 24.62
C GLN A 124 0.07 3.95 24.06
N MET A 125 0.72 3.68 22.93
CA MET A 125 1.58 4.63 22.24
C MET A 125 1.05 4.90 20.83
N ALA A 126 1.23 6.14 20.39
CA ALA A 126 1.37 6.46 18.98
C ALA A 126 2.82 6.86 18.70
N ARG A 127 3.33 6.55 17.51
CA ARG A 127 4.72 6.85 17.12
C ARG A 127 4.76 7.48 15.73
N LEU A 128 5.58 8.52 15.58
CA LEU A 128 5.90 9.15 14.30
C LEU A 128 7.19 8.53 13.77
N TRP A 129 7.23 8.18 12.49
CA TRP A 129 8.32 7.46 11.86
C TRP A 129 8.81 8.16 10.60
N ASP A 130 10.12 8.15 10.39
CA ASP A 130 10.70 8.37 9.07
C ASP A 130 10.65 7.05 8.29
N VAL A 131 9.94 7.03 7.17
CA VAL A 131 9.69 5.78 6.42
C VAL A 131 10.96 5.26 5.73
N LYS A 132 11.86 6.16 5.32
CA LYS A 132 13.07 5.78 4.56
C LYS A 132 14.08 5.06 5.47
N SER A 133 14.29 5.58 6.67
CA SER A 133 15.18 4.99 7.67
C SER A 133 14.51 3.87 8.47
N GLY A 134 13.21 3.97 8.74
CA GLY A 134 12.49 3.14 9.71
C GLY A 134 12.73 3.56 11.17
N GLU A 135 13.27 4.76 11.39
CA GLU A 135 13.58 5.27 12.73
C GLU A 135 12.42 6.07 13.32
N PRO A 136 12.20 5.99 14.64
CA PRO A 136 11.19 6.79 15.31
C PRO A 136 11.64 8.26 15.42
N LEU A 137 10.79 9.17 14.96
CA LEU A 137 10.98 10.62 15.09
C LEU A 137 10.34 11.18 16.36
N GLY A 138 9.34 10.48 16.91
CA GLY A 138 8.63 10.92 18.10
C GLY A 138 7.66 9.87 18.61
N SER A 139 7.22 10.05 19.86
CA SER A 139 6.22 9.18 20.47
C SER A 139 5.23 10.00 21.30
N PHE A 140 3.99 9.53 21.32
CA PHE A 140 2.87 10.12 22.04
C PHE A 140 2.31 9.03 22.96
N LYS A 141 2.20 9.34 24.24
CA LYS A 141 1.77 8.39 25.27
C LYS A 141 0.39 8.74 25.79
N GLY A 142 -0.45 7.71 25.99
CA GLY A 142 -1.71 7.77 26.74
C GLY A 142 -1.53 7.53 28.23
#